data_AF-A0A933KNE8-F1
#
_entry.id   AF-A0A933KNE8-F1
#
_cell.length_a   1.000
_cell.length_b   1.000
_cell.length_c   1.000
_cell.angle_alpha   90.00
_cell.angle_beta   90.00
_cell.angle_gamma   90.00
#
_symmetry.space_group_name_H-M   'P 1'
#
loop_
_entity.id
_entity.type
_entity.pdbx_description
1 polymer ?
#
loop_
_entity_poly.entity_id
_entity_poly.type
_entity_poly.pdbx_seq_one_letter_code
_entity_poly.pdbx_strand_id
1 'polypeptide(L)'
;MRVSELIEMLKDQPPDAEVELAVVAPVGGEDDDDITVDRYSVEGMLPWRDEDEAGNEEELVIWLVGGEDDDVEAFLDAVEHQE
;
A
#
# COMPACT_ATOMS: atom_id res chain seq x y z
N MET A 1 -0.40 -11.16 -3.61
CA MET A 1 -1.08 -10.77 -4.86
C MET A 1 -0.02 -10.26 -5.82
N ARG A 2 0.02 -10.77 -7.05
CA ARG A 2 0.97 -10.30 -8.08
C ARG A 2 0.40 -9.11 -8.84
N VAL A 3 1.27 -8.29 -9.42
CA VAL A 3 0.87 -7.13 -10.26
C VAL A 3 -0.06 -7.55 -11.40
N SER A 4 0.20 -8.71 -12.02
CA SER A 4 -0.65 -9.25 -13.08
C SER A 4 -2.09 -9.53 -12.61
N GLU A 5 -2.25 -10.00 -11.37
CA GLU A 5 -3.57 -10.27 -10.78
C GLU A 5 -4.29 -8.96 -10.45
N LEU A 6 -3.56 -7.96 -9.93
CA LEU A 6 -4.12 -6.63 -9.67
C LEU A 6 -4.63 -5.96 -10.96
N ILE A 7 -3.83 -5.97 -12.03
CA ILE A 7 -4.24 -5.46 -13.34
C ILE A 7 -5.46 -6.22 -13.84
N GLU A 8 -5.51 -7.54 -13.64
CA GLU A 8 -6.65 -8.34 -14.06
C GLU A 8 -7.95 -7.95 -13.32
N MET A 9 -7.85 -7.55 -12.05
CA MET A 9 -9.00 -7.05 -11.27
C MET A 9 -9.45 -5.65 -11.71
N LEU A 10 -8.50 -4.79 -12.07
CA LEU A 10 -8.78 -3.41 -12.48
C LEU A 10 -9.22 -3.28 -13.95
N LYS A 11 -8.95 -4.27 -14.80
CA LYS A 11 -9.23 -4.19 -16.26
C LYS A 11 -10.70 -3.96 -16.62
N ASP A 12 -11.63 -4.33 -15.74
CA ASP A 12 -13.08 -4.20 -15.96
C ASP A 12 -13.63 -2.86 -15.45
N GLN A 13 -12.81 -2.08 -14.73
CA GLN A 13 -13.20 -0.80 -14.18
C GLN A 13 -13.11 0.33 -15.22
N PRO A 14 -13.85 1.43 -15.03
CA PRO A 14 -13.72 2.61 -15.88
C PRO A 14 -12.27 3.14 -15.86
N PRO A 15 -11.71 3.52 -17.02
CA PRO A 15 -10.33 4.00 -17.09
C PRO A 15 -10.12 5.36 -16.41
N ASP A 16 -11.20 6.08 -16.09
CA ASP A 16 -11.22 7.36 -15.40
C ASP A 16 -11.55 7.22 -13.90
N ALA A 17 -11.66 5.98 -13.40
CA ALA A 17 -11.93 5.73 -11.98
C ALA A 17 -10.66 5.97 -11.15
N GLU A 18 -10.83 6.68 -10.03
CA GLU A 18 -9.76 6.90 -9.05
C GLU A 18 -9.49 5.63 -8.24
N VAL A 19 -8.24 5.41 -7.87
CA VAL A 19 -7.80 4.27 -7.04
C VAL A 19 -7.48 4.78 -5.64
N GLU A 20 -8.20 4.27 -4.64
CA GLU A 20 -7.99 4.57 -3.23
C GLU A 20 -7.52 3.32 -2.46
N LEU A 21 -6.69 3.53 -1.44
CA LEU A 21 -6.30 2.52 -0.45
C LEU A 21 -7.27 2.53 0.72
N ALA A 22 -7.95 1.40 0.95
CA ALA A 22 -8.80 1.21 2.11
C ALA A 22 -8.11 0.29 3.13
N VAL A 23 -7.86 0.82 4.33
CA VAL A 23 -7.29 0.09 5.47
C VAL A 23 -8.41 -0.29 6.41
N VAL A 24 -8.65 -1.59 6.58
CA VAL A 24 -9.65 -2.10 7.51
C VAL A 24 -8.94 -2.66 8.73
N ALA A 25 -9.17 -2.03 9.89
CA ALA A 25 -8.58 -2.42 11.17
C ALA A 25 -9.68 -2.66 12.21
N PRO A 26 -9.54 -3.66 13.11
CA PRO A 26 -10.49 -3.86 14.20
C PRO A 26 -10.42 -2.72 15.22
N VAL A 27 -11.57 -2.30 15.74
CA VAL A 27 -11.69 -1.30 16.80
C VAL A 27 -11.77 -2.02 18.14
N GLY A 28 -10.65 -2.14 18.84
CA GLY A 28 -10.62 -2.76 20.16
C GLY A 28 -10.01 -4.16 20.17
N GLY A 29 -10.31 -4.92 21.23
CA GLY A 29 -9.77 -6.26 21.44
C GLY A 29 -10.38 -7.31 20.51
N GLU A 30 -9.92 -8.55 20.62
CA GLU A 30 -10.35 -9.69 19.77
C GLU A 30 -11.86 -10.02 19.86
N ASP A 31 -12.58 -9.48 20.84
CA ASP A 31 -14.00 -9.71 21.10
C ASP A 31 -14.94 -8.57 20.62
N ASP A 32 -14.40 -7.47 20.10
CA ASP A 32 -15.20 -6.35 19.55
C ASP A 32 -15.48 -6.57 18.05
N ASP A 33 -16.76 -6.53 17.67
CA ASP A 33 -17.21 -6.66 16.27
C ASP A 33 -17.07 -5.35 15.47
N ASP A 34 -16.60 -4.27 16.09
CA ASP A 34 -16.45 -2.97 15.45
C ASP A 34 -15.19 -2.91 14.59
N ILE A 35 -15.33 -2.40 13.36
CA ILE A 35 -14.23 -2.19 12.41
C ILE A 35 -14.10 -0.71 12.04
N THR A 36 -12.87 -0.22 11.98
CA THR A 36 -12.50 1.06 11.39
C THR A 36 -12.09 0.84 9.95
N VAL A 37 -12.55 1.73 9.08
CA VAL A 37 -12.16 1.76 7.67
C VAL A 37 -11.61 3.14 7.39
N ASP A 38 -10.30 3.22 7.24
CA ASP A 38 -9.59 4.40 6.81
C ASP A 38 -9.39 4.35 5.30
N ARG A 39 -9.56 5.49 4.63
CA ARG A 39 -9.45 5.59 3.17
C ARG A 39 -8.46 6.68 2.83
N TYR A 40 -7.50 6.33 1.98
CA TYR A 40 -6.42 7.20 1.55
C TYR A 40 -6.31 7.19 0.04
N SER A 41 -5.97 8.32 -0.55
CA SER A 41 -5.61 8.36 -1.98
C SER A 41 -4.27 7.65 -2.18
N VAL A 42 -4.09 6.96 -3.31
CA VAL A 42 -2.79 6.40 -3.67
C VAL A 42 -1.97 7.49 -4.34
N GLU A 43 -0.96 7.98 -3.65
CA GLU A 43 -0.12 9.10 -4.08
C GLU A 43 1.22 8.64 -4.65
N GLY A 44 1.64 7.42 -4.33
CA GLY A 44 2.91 6.87 -4.79
C GLY A 44 2.90 5.36 -4.98
N MET A 45 3.87 4.88 -5.75
CA MET A 45 4.21 3.46 -5.81
C MET A 45 5.72 3.28 -5.81
N LEU A 46 6.21 2.33 -5.03
CA LEU A 46 7.64 2.04 -4.92
C LEU A 46 7.92 0.54 -4.96
N PRO A 47 9.01 0.11 -5.64
CA PRO A 47 9.53 -1.23 -5.50
C PRO A 47 10.21 -1.39 -4.14
N TRP A 48 9.76 -2.39 -3.36
CA TRP A 48 10.39 -2.82 -2.12
C TRP A 48 11.02 -4.20 -2.28
N ARG A 49 12.23 -4.38 -1.74
CA ARG A 49 12.87 -5.68 -1.60
C ARG A 49 13.23 -5.85 -0.14
N ASP A 50 12.58 -6.81 0.51
CA ASP A 50 12.97 -7.18 1.86
C ASP A 50 14.18 -8.13 1.77
N GLU A 51 15.02 -8.10 2.80
CA GLU A 51 16.05 -9.10 3.00
C GLU A 51 15.55 -10.01 4.12
N ASP A 52 15.43 -11.31 3.86
CA ASP A 52 14.97 -12.24 4.89
C ASP A 52 15.97 -12.29 6.07
N GLU A 53 15.58 -12.87 7.20
CA GLU A 53 16.44 -12.98 8.40
C GLU A 53 17.78 -13.71 8.16
N ALA A 54 17.92 -14.45 7.05
CA ALA A 54 19.15 -15.10 6.60
C ALA A 54 19.91 -14.32 5.52
N GLY A 55 19.49 -13.10 5.19
CA GLY A 55 20.14 -12.17 4.27
C GLY A 55 20.04 -12.57 2.81
N ASN A 56 19.01 -13.33 2.42
CA ASN A 56 18.72 -13.53 1.00
C ASN A 56 17.74 -12.46 0.50
N GLU A 57 17.94 -12.04 -0.74
CA GLU A 57 17.07 -11.08 -1.42
C GLU A 57 15.68 -11.71 -1.62
N GLU A 58 14.65 -11.15 -0.99
CA GLU A 58 13.26 -11.61 -1.15
C GLU A 58 12.67 -11.19 -2.51
N GLU A 59 11.50 -11.75 -2.84
CA GLU A 59 10.76 -11.42 -4.06
C GLU A 59 10.39 -9.93 -4.07
N LEU A 60 10.61 -9.25 -5.20
CA LEU A 60 10.24 -7.85 -5.38
C LEU A 60 8.74 -7.65 -5.12
N VAL A 61 8.41 -6.81 -4.14
CA VAL A 61 7.04 -6.39 -3.83
C VAL A 61 6.85 -4.95 -4.27
N ILE A 62 5.67 -4.63 -4.82
CA ILE A 62 5.31 -3.25 -5.15
C ILE A 62 4.43 -2.70 -4.03
N TRP A 63 4.87 -1.64 -3.38
CA TRP A 63 4.11 -0.93 -2.36
C TRP A 63 3.29 0.17 -3.03
N LEU A 64 1.99 0.24 -2.68
CA LEU A 64 1.12 1.37 -2.99
C LEU A 64 1.09 2.24 -1.74
N VAL A 65 1.49 3.50 -1.86
CA VAL A 65 1.60 4.41 -0.73
C VAL A 65 0.44 5.39 -0.78
N GLY A 66 -0.28 5.43 0.34
CA GLY A 66 -1.37 6.36 0.60
C GLY A 66 -1.51 6.51 2.12
N GLY A 67 -1.84 7.71 2.56
CA GLY A 67 -1.87 8.09 3.97
C GLY A 67 -2.36 9.52 4.14
N GLU A 68 -2.05 10.13 5.28
CA GLU A 68 -2.18 11.58 5.46
C GLU A 68 -1.14 12.30 4.60
N ASP A 69 -1.55 13.33 3.83
CA ASP A 69 -0.72 13.98 2.81
C ASP A 69 0.67 14.39 3.34
N ASP A 70 0.74 14.98 4.56
CA ASP A 70 2.00 15.40 5.18
C ASP A 70 2.94 14.21 5.48
N ASP A 71 2.41 13.07 5.92
CA ASP A 71 3.19 11.87 6.24
C ASP A 71 3.66 11.17 4.96
N VAL A 72 2.81 11.13 3.93
CA VAL A 72 3.15 10.54 2.63
C VAL A 72 4.23 11.35 1.94
N GLU A 73 4.10 12.68 1.89
CA GLU A 73 5.11 13.57 1.31
C GLU A 73 6.46 13.39 2.02
N ALA A 74 6.47 13.38 3.36
CA ALA A 74 7.68 13.17 4.15
C ALA A 74 8.32 11.79 3.91
N PHE A 75 7.50 10.74 3.77
CA PHE A 75 7.98 9.39 3.48
C PHE A 75 8.60 9.29 2.08
N LEU A 76 7.91 9.80 1.06
CA LEU A 76 8.39 9.76 -0.32
C LEU A 76 9.71 10.51 -0.46
N ASP A 77 9.82 11.70 0.15
CA ASP A 77 11.07 12.47 0.18
C ASP A 77 12.20 11.68 0.86
N ALA A 78 11.93 11.03 1.99
CA ALA A 78 12.93 10.26 2.73
C ALA A 78 13.43 9.02 1.97
N VAL A 79 12.58 8.37 1.17
CA VAL A 79 12.96 7.23 0.32
C VAL A 79 13.75 7.69 -0.90
N GLU A 80 13.35 8.78 -1.56
CA GLU A 80 14.08 9.34 -2.71
C GLU A 80 15.51 9.79 -2.34
N HIS A 81 15.72 10.27 -1.11
CA HIS A 81 17.04 10.67 -0.61
C HIS A 81 17.95 9.53 -0.16
N GLN A 82 17.50 8.27 -0.22
CA GLN A 82 18.33 7.08 0.09
C GLN A 82 19.04 6.48 -1.13
N GLU A 83 18.79 6.99 -2.35
CA GLU A 83 19.47 6.57 -3.60
C GLU A 83 20.72 7.40 -3.96
#